data_AF-A0AAE1W7T8-F1
#
_entry.id   AF-A0AAE1W7T8-F1
#
_cell.length_a   1.000
_cell.length_b   1.000
_cell.length_c   1.000
_cell.angle_alpha   90.00
_cell.angle_beta   90.00
_cell.angle_gamma   90.00
#
_symmetry.space_group_name_H-M   'P 1'
#
loop_
_entity.id
_entity.type
_entity.pdbx_description
1 polymer ?
#
loop_
_entity_poly.entity_id
_entity_poly.type
_entity_poly.pdbx_seq_one_letter_code
_entity_poly.pdbx_strand_id
1 'polypeptide(L)'
;MATVHHAAFLAVMGVLLQSHVATADLVHFPFTGTGAACNEIVCGRGSCVPLSNTTFGFECVCDPGWRQARPDGDQYLNFLPCLIPNCKFFVLVFT
;
A
#
# COMPACT_ATOMS: atom_id res chain seq x y z
N MET A 1 22.42 41.51 -21.34
CA MET A 1 21.27 41.82 -20.45
C MET A 1 20.20 40.73 -20.53
N ALA A 2 19.76 40.32 -21.72
CA ALA A 2 18.80 39.22 -21.90
C ALA A 2 19.28 37.86 -21.36
N THR A 3 20.55 37.52 -21.57
CA THR A 3 21.16 36.26 -21.10
C THR A 3 21.18 36.10 -19.58
N VAL A 4 21.36 37.21 -18.86
CA VAL A 4 21.37 37.24 -17.39
C VAL A 4 19.96 37.02 -16.83
N HIS A 5 18.94 37.59 -17.47
CA HIS A 5 17.55 37.34 -17.12
C HIS A 5 17.14 35.88 -17.35
N HIS A 6 17.62 35.24 -18.42
CA HIS A 6 17.30 33.84 -18.71
C HIS A 6 17.98 32.90 -17.70
N ALA A 7 19.25 33.17 -17.36
CA ALA A 7 19.96 32.43 -16.32
C ALA A 7 19.28 32.56 -14.95
N ALA A 8 18.82 33.77 -14.59
CA ALA A 8 18.07 33.99 -13.36
C ALA A 8 16.73 33.25 -13.35
N PHE A 9 16.01 33.23 -14.48
CA PHE A 9 14.72 32.54 -14.59
C PHE A 9 14.87 31.02 -14.47
N LEU A 10 15.90 30.44 -15.10
CA LEU A 10 16.23 29.02 -14.98
C LEU A 10 16.64 28.64 -13.56
N ALA A 11 17.40 29.51 -12.87
CA ALA A 11 17.77 29.29 -11.48
C ALA A 11 16.56 29.30 -10.54
N VAL A 12 15.61 30.23 -10.72
CA VAL A 12 14.38 30.30 -9.92
C VAL A 12 13.49 29.08 -10.18
N MET A 13 13.32 28.66 -11.43
CA MET A 13 12.57 27.44 -11.76
C MET A 13 13.23 26.17 -11.18
N GLY A 14 14.56 26.10 -11.16
CA GLY A 14 15.29 25.00 -10.51
C GLY A 14 15.06 24.93 -9.01
N VAL A 15 15.09 26.07 -8.31
CA VAL A 15 14.82 26.15 -6.86
C VAL A 15 13.36 25.82 -6.54
N LEU A 16 12.41 26.26 -7.36
CA LEU A 16 10.99 25.92 -7.20
C LEU A 16 10.70 24.43 -7.47
N LEU A 17 11.45 23.79 -8.37
CA LEU A 17 11.30 22.35 -8.64
C LEU A 17 11.82 21.51 -7.46
N GLN A 18 12.81 21.99 -6.69
CA GLN A 18 13.29 21.32 -5.48
C GLN A 18 12.24 21.28 -4.37
N SER A 19 11.32 22.26 -4.30
CA SER A 19 10.19 22.22 -3.37
C SER A 19 9.15 21.13 -3.69
N HIS A 20 9.16 20.54 -4.90
CA HIS A 20 8.34 19.36 -5.23
C HIS A 20 9.02 18.03 -4.87
N VAL A 21 10.30 18.07 -4.50
CA VAL A 21 10.91 17.01 -3.68
C VAL A 21 10.72 17.41 -2.22
N ALA A 22 9.48 17.77 -1.85
CA ALA A 22 8.98 17.37 -0.54
C ALA A 22 9.35 15.91 -0.44
N THR A 23 10.08 15.58 0.63
CA THR A 23 10.37 14.22 1.05
C THR A 23 9.40 13.29 0.36
N ALA A 24 9.86 12.56 -0.66
CA ALA A 24 9.38 11.22 -0.83
C ALA A 24 9.90 10.51 0.41
N ASP A 25 9.28 10.85 1.54
CA ASP A 25 8.76 9.97 2.54
C ASP A 25 8.83 8.55 2.00
N LEU A 26 10.05 8.00 2.09
CA LEU A 26 10.27 6.57 2.13
C LEU A 26 9.47 5.97 3.30
N VAL A 27 8.83 6.79 4.14
CA VAL A 27 7.76 6.44 5.09
C VAL A 27 6.42 6.03 4.44
N HIS A 28 6.29 5.92 3.12
CA HIS A 28 5.09 5.30 2.51
C HIS A 28 5.33 3.98 1.76
N PHE A 29 6.48 3.34 1.95
CA PHE A 29 6.64 1.93 1.57
C PHE A 29 7.27 1.18 2.74
N PRO A 30 6.47 0.48 3.57
CA PRO A 30 6.96 -0.18 4.77
C PRO A 30 7.67 -1.47 4.37
N PHE A 31 8.92 -1.37 3.91
CA PHE A 31 9.71 -2.53 3.49
C PHE A 31 11.11 -2.50 4.08
N THR A 32 11.21 -2.27 5.39
CA THR A 32 12.45 -2.53 6.13
C THR A 32 12.13 -3.11 7.51
N GLY A 33 12.01 -4.44 7.58
CA GLY A 33 11.99 -5.17 8.84
C GLY A 33 10.99 -6.32 8.83
N THR A 34 11.50 -7.56 8.82
CA THR A 34 10.72 -8.80 8.87
C THR A 34 9.90 -8.99 10.16
N GLY A 35 10.09 -8.12 11.16
CA GLY A 35 9.21 -8.00 12.34
C GLY A 35 8.33 -6.74 12.38
N ALA A 36 8.56 -5.77 11.48
CA ALA A 36 7.81 -4.51 11.41
C ALA A 36 6.61 -4.58 10.45
N ALA A 37 6.60 -5.57 9.55
CA ALA A 37 5.60 -5.67 8.48
C ALA A 37 4.15 -5.71 8.98
N CYS A 38 3.88 -6.15 10.22
CA CYS A 38 2.54 -6.20 10.79
C CYS A 38 2.25 -5.13 11.85
N ASN A 39 3.20 -4.24 12.15
CA ASN A 39 3.08 -3.30 13.27
C ASN A 39 2.05 -2.18 12.99
N GLU A 40 1.87 -1.81 11.72
CA GLU A 40 0.97 -0.74 11.29
C GLU A 40 -0.15 -1.27 10.35
N ILE A 41 -0.19 -2.58 10.09
CA ILE A 41 -1.14 -3.18 9.15
C ILE A 41 -2.42 -3.58 9.86
N VAL A 42 -3.54 -3.04 9.38
CA VAL A 42 -4.88 -3.38 9.86
C VAL A 42 -5.54 -4.36 8.89
N CYS A 43 -5.59 -5.63 9.26
CA CYS A 43 -6.23 -6.69 8.47
C CYS A 43 -7.75 -6.79 8.67
N GLY A 44 -8.36 -5.88 9.44
CA GLY A 44 -9.79 -5.92 9.75
C GLY A 44 -10.15 -7.10 10.66
N ARG A 45 -11.04 -7.99 10.19
CA ARG A 45 -11.43 -9.22 10.90
C ARG A 45 -10.51 -10.38 10.54
N GLY A 46 -9.26 -10.22 10.94
CA GLY A 46 -8.19 -11.16 10.67
C GLY A 46 -6.89 -10.72 11.33
N SER A 47 -5.89 -11.58 11.22
CA SER A 47 -4.56 -11.37 11.78
C SER A 47 -3.54 -11.13 10.68
N CYS A 48 -2.62 -10.19 10.90
CA CYS A 48 -1.47 -10.01 10.03
C CYS A 48 -0.41 -11.06 10.35
N VAL A 49 0.09 -11.74 9.32
CA VAL A 49 1.17 -12.71 9.42
C VAL A 49 2.34 -12.24 8.53
N PRO A 50 3.54 -12.02 9.09
CA PRO A 50 4.70 -11.64 8.29
C PRO A 50 5.16 -12.84 7.46
N LEU A 51 5.30 -12.65 6.14
CA LEU A 51 5.67 -13.69 5.19
C LEU A 51 6.77 -13.19 4.27
N SER A 52 7.92 -13.86 4.26
CA SER A 52 9.06 -13.48 3.41
C SER A 52 8.86 -13.76 1.91
N ASN A 53 7.83 -14.54 1.54
CA ASN A 53 7.59 -15.01 0.18
C ASN A 53 6.44 -14.28 -0.55
N THR A 54 5.81 -13.28 0.07
CA THR A 54 4.78 -12.47 -0.60
C THR A 54 5.35 -11.16 -1.10
N THR A 55 4.78 -10.60 -2.17
CA THR A 55 5.17 -9.30 -2.74
C THR A 55 5.20 -8.18 -1.68
N PHE A 56 4.35 -8.31 -0.66
CA PHE A 56 4.18 -7.29 0.38
C PHE A 56 4.88 -7.64 1.71
N GLY A 57 5.54 -8.79 1.83
CA GLY A 57 6.24 -9.18 3.06
C GLY A 57 5.32 -9.58 4.22
N PHE A 58 4.00 -9.60 4.00
CA PHE A 58 2.97 -10.03 4.93
C PHE A 58 1.76 -10.57 4.19
N GLU A 59 0.86 -11.21 4.94
CA GLU A 59 -0.49 -11.54 4.51
C GLU A 59 -1.49 -11.34 5.65
N CYS A 60 -2.75 -11.11 5.30
CA CYS A 60 -3.87 -11.04 6.22
C CYS A 60 -4.63 -12.37 6.21
N VAL A 61 -4.64 -13.06 7.35
CA VAL A 61 -5.40 -14.30 7.55
C VAL A 61 -6.74 -13.96 8.19
N CYS A 62 -7.84 -14.23 7.48
CA CYS A 62 -9.18 -13.89 7.96
C CYS A 62 -9.67 -14.81 9.08
N ASP A 63 -10.42 -14.22 10.00
CA ASP A 63 -11.15 -14.96 11.02
C ASP A 63 -12.25 -15.83 10.39
N PRO A 64 -12.68 -16.91 11.06
CA PRO A 64 -13.80 -17.72 10.59
C PRO A 64 -15.05 -16.89 10.31
N GLY A 65 -15.63 -17.07 9.14
CA GLY A 65 -16.80 -16.29 8.70
C GLY A 65 -16.46 -14.92 8.13
N TRP A 66 -15.19 -14.61 7.86
CA TRP A 66 -14.74 -13.42 7.13
C TRP A 66 -13.95 -13.81 5.88
N ARG A 67 -13.97 -12.94 4.87
CA ARG A 67 -13.25 -13.09 3.60
C ARG A 67 -12.71 -11.75 3.11
N GLN A 68 -11.73 -11.84 2.22
CA GLN A 68 -11.22 -10.70 1.45
C GLN A 68 -12.11 -10.41 0.24
N ALA A 69 -12.02 -9.19 -0.29
CA ALA A 69 -12.69 -8.76 -1.51
C ALA A 69 -12.02 -9.33 -2.77
N ARG A 70 -12.11 -10.66 -2.89
CA ARG A 70 -11.35 -11.43 -3.87
C ARG A 70 -12.12 -12.68 -4.34
N PRO A 71 -11.95 -13.10 -5.62
CA PRO A 71 -12.32 -14.44 -6.04
C PRO A 71 -11.69 -15.54 -5.18
N ASP A 72 -12.46 -16.60 -4.94
CA ASP A 72 -12.00 -17.76 -4.18
C ASP A 72 -10.86 -18.48 -4.93
N GLY A 73 -9.80 -18.86 -4.19
CA GLY A 73 -8.66 -19.64 -4.70
C GLY A 73 -7.51 -18.83 -5.31
N ASP A 74 -7.70 -17.53 -5.51
CA ASP A 74 -6.59 -16.67 -5.89
C ASP A 74 -5.74 -16.41 -4.61
N GLN A 75 -4.39 -16.43 -4.67
CA GLN A 75 -3.47 -16.32 -3.51
C GLN A 75 -2.57 -15.04 -3.47
N TYR A 76 -2.26 -14.43 -4.61
CA TYR A 76 -1.58 -13.12 -4.78
C TYR A 76 -2.09 -11.85 -4.03
N LEU A 77 -3.36 -11.80 -3.63
CA LEU A 77 -4.09 -10.71 -2.97
C LEU A 77 -4.40 -11.03 -1.51
N ASN A 78 -3.66 -11.96 -0.89
CA ASN A 78 -3.81 -12.27 0.54
C ASN A 78 -3.40 -11.11 1.45
N PHE A 79 -2.81 -10.04 0.90
CA PHE A 79 -2.54 -8.80 1.63
C PHE A 79 -3.80 -7.94 1.84
N LEU A 80 -4.92 -8.25 1.15
CA LEU A 80 -6.15 -7.47 1.31
C LEU A 80 -6.73 -7.61 2.72
N PRO A 81 -7.36 -6.58 3.28
CA PRO A 81 -8.05 -6.70 4.56
C PRO A 81 -9.30 -7.62 4.50
N CYS A 82 -9.60 -8.24 5.63
CA CYS A 82 -10.78 -9.08 5.84
C CYS A 82 -11.97 -8.20 6.27
N LEU A 83 -12.75 -7.75 5.29
CA LEU A 83 -13.86 -6.81 5.51
C LEU A 83 -15.22 -7.39 5.14
N ILE A 84 -15.24 -8.57 4.52
CA ILE A 84 -16.47 -9.14 3.98
C ILE A 84 -16.90 -10.30 4.88
N PRO A 85 -18.06 -10.22 5.54
CA PRO A 85 -18.61 -11.36 6.25
C PRO A 85 -19.04 -12.44 5.24
N ASN A 86 -18.92 -13.70 5.63
CA ASN A 86 -19.35 -14.88 4.88
C ASN A 86 -20.88 -15.01 4.95
N CYS A 87 -21.57 -14.00 4.43
CA CYS A 87 -23.00 -14.01 4.23
C CYS A 87 -23.28 -14.72 2.90
N LYS A 88 -24.32 -15.56 2.86
CA LYS A 88 -24.79 -16.22 1.62
C LYS A 88 -25.16 -15.24 0.48
N PHE A 89 -25.18 -13.94 0.77
CA PHE A 89 -25.61 -12.86 -0.10
C PHE A 89 -24.48 -12.19 -0.91
N PHE A 90 -23.20 -12.31 -0.51
CA PHE A 90 -22.10 -11.67 -1.24
C PHE A 90 -21.69 -12.43 -2.52
N VAL A 91 -21.99 -13.74 -2.58
CA VAL A 91 -21.74 -14.60 -3.75
C VAL A 91 -22.57 -14.18 -4.98
N LEU A 92 -23.71 -13.50 -4.79
CA LEU A 92 -24.62 -13.13 -5.88
C LEU A 92 -24.29 -11.80 -6.59
N VAL A 93 -23.28 -11.04 -6.12
CA VAL A 93 -22.93 -9.73 -6.73
C VAL A 93 -21.74 -9.84 -7.70
N PHE A 94 -21.04 -10.97 -7.71
CA PHE A 94 -19.84 -11.21 -8.56
C PHE A 94 -19.98 -12.39 -9.51
N THR A 95 -21.18 -12.98 -9.64
CA THR A 95 -21.49 -14.00 -10.66
C THR A 95 -22.38 -13.40 -11.73
#